data_AF-A0A351Q5H3-F1
#
_entry.id   AF-A0A351Q5H3-F1
#
_cell.length_a   1.000
_cell.length_b   1.000
_cell.length_c   1.000
_cell.angle_alpha   90.00
_cell.angle_beta   90.00
_cell.angle_gamma   90.00
#
_symmetry.space_group_name_H-M   'P 1'
#
loop_
_entity.id
_entity.type
_entity.pdbx_description
1 polymer ?
#
loop_
_entity_poly.entity_id
_entity_poly.type
_entity_poly.pdbx_seq_one_letter_code
_entity_poly.pdbx_strand_id
1 'polypeptide(L)'
;GMAPFLINHPLLINQWIEMRETALARVVAASECGVDEATLKRLDLATQRVIQHLGEIITADERQNSSNALVRTELQLMHLWLQEQGAELANNHYVWADLIQHAEQSWRIETQEVINTLLIELYPELVDDLEEQMDVDESQQVTPEMSVAQLIDVIEDKYDWALAIDFSQYESMGAFWYRSQEKMEPRLGQTNIDMGMEKEMPLAIGRRVRECYDRLCSYNQVRPQQNVAHFNMHNPTYSGIVARIQTMALSQYGEIRENLVHSDVLPIHLLRCKLSFFGVSKFDPRSRLWVRNTMFQGAPLISDFGKPFADDWQFPIKPVLTSG
;
A
#
# COMPACT_ATOMS: atom_id res chain seq x y z
N GLY A 1 10.28 2.29 -13.37
CA GLY A 1 10.79 1.29 -12.40
C GLY A 1 9.75 1.08 -11.32
N MET A 2 9.74 -0.08 -10.65
CA MET A 2 8.62 -0.50 -9.81
C MET A 2 8.35 0.42 -8.60
N ALA A 3 9.36 0.77 -7.79
CA ALA A 3 9.14 1.63 -6.61
C ALA A 3 8.76 3.08 -6.97
N PRO A 4 9.46 3.78 -7.90
CA PRO A 4 9.07 5.14 -8.28
C PRO A 4 7.70 5.28 -8.94
N PHE A 5 7.12 4.17 -9.43
CA PHE A 5 5.78 4.21 -10.00
C PHE A 5 4.76 4.70 -8.98
N LEU A 6 4.79 4.15 -7.76
CA LEU A 6 3.83 4.53 -6.71
C LEU A 6 3.92 6.02 -6.33
N ILE A 7 5.12 6.60 -6.44
CA ILE A 7 5.37 8.01 -6.12
C ILE A 7 4.92 8.92 -7.27
N ASN A 8 5.19 8.51 -8.51
CA ASN A 8 4.92 9.32 -9.70
C ASN A 8 3.45 9.27 -10.15
N HIS A 9 2.71 8.24 -9.72
CA HIS A 9 1.31 8.00 -10.09
C HIS A 9 0.37 8.08 -8.87
N PRO A 10 0.40 9.16 -8.09
CA PRO A 10 -0.25 9.18 -6.78
C PRO A 10 -1.78 9.16 -6.86
N LEU A 11 -2.36 9.71 -7.94
CA LEU A 11 -3.81 9.65 -8.17
C LEU A 11 -4.24 8.21 -8.46
N LEU A 12 -3.48 7.49 -9.29
CA LEU A 12 -3.75 6.08 -9.57
C LEU A 12 -3.62 5.21 -8.32
N ILE A 13 -2.59 5.44 -7.49
CA ILE A 13 -2.44 4.70 -6.24
C ILE A 13 -3.55 5.03 -5.26
N ASN A 14 -3.97 6.29 -5.18
CA ASN A 14 -5.16 6.66 -4.43
C ASN A 14 -6.38 5.87 -4.90
N GLN A 15 -6.64 5.84 -6.21
CA GLN A 15 -7.77 5.12 -6.80
C GLN A 15 -7.74 3.64 -6.43
N TRP A 16 -6.59 2.98 -6.57
CA TRP A 16 -6.44 1.56 -6.26
C TRP A 16 -6.71 1.25 -4.79
N ILE A 17 -6.23 2.09 -3.88
CA ILE A 17 -6.46 1.90 -2.45
C ILE A 17 -7.91 2.23 -2.09
N GLU A 18 -8.49 3.31 -2.63
CA GLU A 18 -9.89 3.66 -2.40
C GLU A 18 -10.86 2.57 -2.86
N MET A 19 -10.61 1.92 -4.00
CA MET A 19 -11.45 0.80 -4.46
C MET A 19 -11.34 -0.39 -3.51
N ARG A 20 -10.14 -0.71 -3.02
CA ARG A 20 -9.96 -1.75 -2.01
C ARG A 20 -10.70 -1.43 -0.70
N GLU A 21 -10.56 -0.21 -0.19
CA GLU A 21 -11.23 0.20 1.04
C GLU A 21 -12.76 0.26 0.86
N THR A 22 -13.22 0.65 -0.33
CA THR A 22 -14.64 0.59 -0.70
C THR A 22 -15.16 -0.85 -0.72
N ALA A 23 -14.38 -1.79 -1.28
CA ALA A 23 -14.73 -3.21 -1.27
C ALA A 23 -14.89 -3.73 0.16
N LEU A 24 -13.91 -3.44 1.04
CA LEU A 24 -13.98 -3.82 2.45
C LEU A 24 -15.20 -3.20 3.14
N ALA A 25 -15.46 -1.91 2.93
CA ALA A 25 -16.61 -1.22 3.52
C ALA A 25 -17.95 -1.83 3.08
N ARG A 26 -18.11 -2.18 1.79
CA ARG A 26 -19.30 -2.86 1.28
C ARG A 26 -19.50 -4.22 1.94
N VAL A 27 -18.43 -4.99 2.12
CA VAL A 27 -18.47 -6.30 2.77
C VAL A 27 -18.83 -6.20 4.25
N VAL A 28 -18.26 -5.23 4.97
CA VAL A 28 -18.61 -5.00 6.37
C VAL A 28 -20.09 -4.62 6.50
N ALA A 29 -20.58 -3.71 5.67
CA ALA A 29 -21.99 -3.32 5.66
C ALA A 29 -22.93 -4.49 5.32
N ALA A 30 -22.55 -5.36 4.39
CA ALA A 30 -23.35 -6.53 4.03
C ALA A 30 -23.53 -7.52 5.19
N SER A 31 -22.61 -7.52 6.17
CA SER A 31 -22.68 -8.38 7.35
C SER A 31 -23.60 -7.88 8.47
N GLU A 32 -24.15 -6.65 8.38
CA GLU A 32 -24.92 -6.02 9.47
C GLU A 32 -26.17 -6.80 9.91
N CYS A 33 -26.74 -7.63 9.04
CA CYS A 33 -27.88 -8.49 9.36
C CYS A 33 -27.47 -9.84 9.99
N GLY A 34 -26.17 -10.05 10.21
CA GLY A 34 -25.58 -11.30 10.66
C GLY A 34 -25.05 -12.15 9.51
N VAL A 35 -23.95 -12.85 9.77
CA VAL A 35 -23.31 -13.77 8.82
C VAL A 35 -23.85 -15.19 9.02
N ASP A 36 -24.12 -15.90 7.93
CA ASP A 36 -24.64 -17.26 8.00
C ASP A 36 -23.52 -18.31 8.21
N GLU A 37 -23.94 -19.51 8.61
CA GLU A 37 -23.02 -20.63 8.87
C GLU A 37 -22.24 -21.04 7.60
N ALA A 38 -22.83 -20.89 6.42
CA ALA A 38 -22.18 -21.24 5.16
C ALA A 38 -21.01 -20.30 4.84
N THR A 39 -21.20 -19.01 5.08
CA THR A 39 -20.18 -17.97 4.91
C THR A 39 -19.05 -18.13 5.91
N LEU A 40 -19.37 -18.41 7.18
CA LEU A 40 -18.35 -18.73 8.19
C LEU A 40 -17.53 -19.98 7.82
N LYS A 41 -18.16 -21.02 7.27
CA LYS A 41 -17.45 -22.20 6.75
C LYS A 41 -16.54 -21.86 5.56
N ARG A 42 -16.97 -20.98 4.66
CA ARG A 42 -16.11 -20.49 3.56
C ARG A 42 -14.91 -19.73 4.10
N LEU A 43 -15.11 -18.85 5.08
CA LEU A 43 -14.02 -18.11 5.73
C LEU A 43 -13.02 -19.07 6.40
N ASP A 44 -13.52 -20.10 7.07
CA ASP A 44 -12.69 -21.12 7.72
C ASP A 44 -11.81 -21.89 6.73
N LEU A 45 -12.41 -22.37 5.63
CA LEU A 45 -11.69 -23.04 4.55
C LEU A 45 -10.63 -22.14 3.90
N ALA A 46 -10.98 -20.88 3.65
CA ALA A 46 -10.05 -19.92 3.10
C ALA A 46 -8.90 -19.63 4.08
N THR A 47 -9.18 -19.51 5.39
CA THR A 47 -8.18 -19.34 6.45
C THR A 47 -7.20 -20.51 6.48
N GLN A 48 -7.67 -21.74 6.41
CA GLN A 48 -6.81 -22.93 6.32
C GLN A 48 -5.88 -22.88 5.09
N ARG A 49 -6.42 -22.47 3.92
CA ARG A 49 -5.62 -22.31 2.69
C ARG A 49 -4.50 -21.29 2.91
N VAL A 50 -4.77 -20.15 3.53
CA VAL A 50 -3.73 -19.14 3.79
C VAL A 50 -2.66 -19.66 4.76
N ILE A 51 -3.07 -20.36 5.82
CA ILE A 51 -2.14 -20.99 6.76
C ILE A 51 -1.16 -21.92 6.02
N GLN A 52 -1.67 -22.76 5.11
CA GLN A 52 -0.83 -23.62 4.29
C GLN A 52 0.05 -22.80 3.34
N HIS A 53 -0.54 -21.84 2.62
CA HIS A 53 0.18 -20.97 1.68
C HIS A 53 1.39 -20.30 2.32
N LEU A 54 1.21 -19.71 3.52
CA LEU A 54 2.29 -19.08 4.29
C LEU A 54 3.33 -20.10 4.73
N GLY A 55 2.92 -21.30 5.13
CA GLY A 55 3.83 -22.39 5.47
C GLY A 55 4.69 -22.91 4.31
N GLU A 56 4.30 -22.61 3.07
CA GLU A 56 5.05 -23.00 1.88
C GLU A 56 6.03 -21.94 1.38
N ILE A 57 6.00 -20.73 1.94
CA ILE A 57 6.93 -19.65 1.59
C ILE A 57 8.31 -20.02 2.14
N ILE A 58 9.31 -20.02 1.26
CA ILE A 58 10.71 -20.28 1.61
C ILE A 58 11.49 -19.01 1.31
N THR A 59 12.02 -18.39 2.36
CA THR A 59 12.93 -17.24 2.24
C THR A 59 14.10 -17.35 3.22
N ALA A 60 15.22 -16.71 2.88
CA ALA A 60 16.38 -16.60 3.76
C ALA A 60 16.34 -15.32 4.61
N ASP A 61 15.40 -14.39 4.35
CA ASP A 61 15.23 -13.18 5.16
C ASP A 61 14.54 -13.55 6.48
N GLU A 62 15.28 -13.41 7.59
CA GLU A 62 14.81 -13.76 8.94
C GLU A 62 13.58 -12.94 9.34
N ARG A 63 13.52 -11.64 8.97
CA ARG A 63 12.39 -10.76 9.32
C ARG A 63 11.12 -11.23 8.62
N GLN A 64 11.21 -11.61 7.34
CA GLN A 64 10.07 -12.13 6.59
C GLN A 64 9.65 -13.51 7.10
N ASN A 65 10.60 -14.38 7.45
CA ASN A 65 10.28 -15.68 8.06
C ASN A 65 9.54 -15.51 9.39
N SER A 66 10.03 -14.64 10.28
CA SER A 66 9.36 -14.33 11.54
C SER A 66 7.99 -13.71 11.33
N SER A 67 7.85 -12.80 10.35
CA SER A 67 6.55 -12.21 9.99
C SER A 67 5.56 -13.28 9.53
N ASN A 68 5.94 -14.12 8.57
CA ASN A 68 5.08 -15.20 8.06
C ASN A 68 4.67 -16.19 9.17
N ALA A 69 5.59 -16.55 10.07
CA ALA A 69 5.31 -17.47 11.16
C ALA A 69 4.30 -16.89 12.17
N LEU A 70 4.41 -15.60 12.48
CA LEU A 70 3.48 -14.90 13.36
C LEU A 70 2.08 -14.80 12.74
N VAL A 71 1.99 -14.35 11.48
CA VAL A 71 0.70 -14.31 10.75
C VAL A 71 0.06 -15.69 10.73
N ARG A 72 0.83 -16.74 10.46
CA ARG A 72 0.33 -18.11 10.46
C ARG A 72 -0.20 -18.54 11.84
N THR A 73 0.47 -18.13 12.92
CA THR A 73 0.06 -18.45 14.29
C THR A 73 -1.26 -17.76 14.64
N GLU A 74 -1.41 -16.48 14.30
CA GLU A 74 -2.64 -15.73 14.56
C GLU A 74 -3.82 -16.27 13.72
N LEU A 75 -3.59 -16.61 12.45
CA LEU A 75 -4.61 -17.27 11.62
C LEU A 75 -5.00 -18.66 12.15
N GLN A 76 -4.08 -19.40 12.79
CA GLN A 76 -4.42 -20.66 13.45
C GLN A 76 -5.35 -20.45 14.65
N LEU A 77 -5.19 -19.33 15.39
CA LEU A 77 -6.13 -18.96 16.45
C LEU A 77 -7.50 -18.61 15.89
N MET A 78 -7.55 -17.84 14.80
CA MET A 78 -8.80 -17.54 14.08
C MET A 78 -9.48 -18.81 13.58
N HIS A 79 -8.73 -19.73 12.98
CA HIS A 79 -9.24 -21.02 12.52
C HIS A 79 -9.85 -21.83 13.68
N LEU A 80 -9.16 -21.93 14.82
CA LEU A 80 -9.69 -22.63 15.99
C LEU A 80 -10.98 -21.96 16.51
N TRP A 81 -11.00 -20.64 16.59
CA TRP A 81 -12.17 -19.87 17.00
C TRP A 81 -13.37 -20.11 16.08
N LEU A 82 -13.18 -20.11 14.75
CA LEU A 82 -14.24 -20.42 13.78
C LEU A 82 -14.78 -21.85 13.95
N GLN A 83 -13.91 -22.82 14.23
CA GLN A 83 -14.30 -24.21 14.45
C GLN A 83 -15.11 -24.39 15.75
N GLU A 84 -14.71 -23.71 16.82
CA GLU A 84 -15.35 -23.84 18.13
C GLU A 84 -16.64 -23.03 18.24
N GLN A 85 -16.70 -21.84 17.63
CA GLN A 85 -17.76 -20.86 17.84
C GLN A 85 -18.63 -20.62 16.61
N GLY A 86 -18.27 -21.11 15.42
CA GLY A 86 -18.92 -20.76 14.14
C GLY A 86 -20.45 -20.90 14.13
N ALA A 87 -20.98 -22.00 14.66
CA ALA A 87 -22.43 -22.20 14.73
C ALA A 87 -23.11 -21.19 15.68
N GLU A 88 -22.47 -20.85 16.80
CA GLU A 88 -22.98 -19.88 17.76
C GLU A 88 -22.93 -18.45 17.19
N LEU A 89 -21.83 -18.10 16.49
CA LEU A 89 -21.69 -16.81 15.81
C LEU A 89 -22.82 -16.57 14.80
N ALA A 90 -23.14 -17.58 13.98
CA ALA A 90 -24.25 -17.48 13.03
C ALA A 90 -25.60 -17.28 13.73
N ASN A 91 -25.86 -18.04 14.80
CA ASN A 91 -27.11 -17.92 15.56
C ASN A 91 -27.26 -16.57 16.29
N ASN A 92 -26.14 -15.94 16.63
CA ASN A 92 -26.09 -14.66 17.34
C ASN A 92 -25.94 -13.45 16.40
N HIS A 93 -26.15 -13.62 15.08
CA HIS A 93 -26.05 -12.55 14.09
C HIS A 93 -24.70 -11.81 14.12
N TYR A 94 -23.59 -12.56 14.21
CA TYR A 94 -22.25 -11.99 14.21
C TYR A 94 -21.97 -11.15 12.95
N VAL A 95 -21.18 -10.08 13.09
CA VAL A 95 -20.88 -9.13 12.00
C VAL A 95 -19.36 -8.99 11.80
N TRP A 96 -18.92 -8.66 10.59
CA TRP A 96 -17.49 -8.53 10.28
C TRP A 96 -16.80 -7.36 10.98
N ALA A 97 -17.56 -6.32 11.34
CA ALA A 97 -17.03 -5.19 12.11
C ALA A 97 -16.39 -5.67 13.43
N ASP A 98 -16.99 -6.66 14.10
CA ASP A 98 -16.46 -7.21 15.36
C ASP A 98 -15.16 -7.99 15.13
N LEU A 99 -15.04 -8.73 14.02
CA LEU A 99 -13.83 -9.47 13.67
C LEU A 99 -12.67 -8.52 13.35
N ILE A 100 -12.95 -7.47 12.56
CA ILE A 100 -11.96 -6.44 12.21
C ILE A 100 -11.50 -5.73 13.49
N GLN A 101 -12.43 -5.30 14.35
CA GLN A 101 -12.09 -4.66 15.62
C GLN A 101 -11.25 -5.57 16.53
N HIS A 102 -11.57 -6.86 16.60
CA HIS A 102 -10.78 -7.83 17.35
C HIS A 102 -9.36 -7.95 16.79
N ALA A 103 -9.22 -8.07 15.46
CA ALA A 103 -7.95 -8.17 14.78
C ALA A 103 -7.08 -6.91 14.98
N GLU A 104 -7.67 -5.73 14.92
CA GLU A 104 -7.00 -4.45 15.20
C GLU A 104 -6.41 -4.37 16.62
N GLN A 105 -7.12 -4.93 17.60
CA GLN A 105 -6.71 -4.91 19.00
C GLN A 105 -5.72 -6.01 19.38
N SER A 106 -5.75 -7.15 18.67
CA SER A 106 -5.12 -8.39 19.12
C SER A 106 -4.00 -8.88 18.22
N TRP A 107 -4.02 -8.54 16.94
CA TRP A 107 -3.13 -9.11 15.93
C TRP A 107 -2.36 -8.01 15.20
N ARG A 108 -1.26 -8.41 14.56
CA ARG A 108 -0.45 -7.50 13.75
C ARG A 108 -1.16 -7.03 12.48
N ILE A 109 -0.67 -5.92 11.93
CA ILE A 109 -1.18 -5.31 10.69
C ILE A 109 -1.18 -6.32 9.52
N GLU A 110 -0.13 -7.12 9.32
CA GLU A 110 -0.13 -8.08 8.21
C GLU A 110 -1.23 -9.15 8.33
N THR A 111 -1.64 -9.51 9.54
CA THR A 111 -2.75 -10.46 9.77
C THR A 111 -4.09 -9.79 9.53
N GLN A 112 -4.25 -8.54 10.00
CA GLN A 112 -5.42 -7.71 9.69
C GLN A 112 -5.62 -7.59 8.18
N GLU A 113 -4.56 -7.33 7.42
CA GLU A 113 -4.62 -7.21 5.96
C GLU A 113 -4.97 -8.52 5.24
N VAL A 114 -4.52 -9.66 5.77
CA VAL A 114 -4.95 -10.98 5.27
C VAL A 114 -6.43 -11.20 5.53
N ILE A 115 -6.91 -10.87 6.74
CA ILE A 115 -8.33 -11.01 7.10
C ILE A 115 -9.20 -10.12 6.22
N ASN A 116 -8.85 -8.85 6.06
CA ASN A 116 -9.55 -7.91 5.18
C ASN A 116 -9.65 -8.47 3.76
N THR A 117 -8.57 -9.05 3.25
CA THR A 117 -8.56 -9.70 1.93
C THR A 117 -9.49 -10.92 1.90
N LEU A 118 -9.42 -11.80 2.91
CA LEU A 118 -10.31 -12.97 2.99
C LEU A 118 -11.79 -12.58 3.06
N LEU A 119 -12.12 -11.49 3.75
CA LEU A 119 -13.48 -10.97 3.82
C LEU A 119 -13.96 -10.47 2.45
N ILE A 120 -13.13 -9.71 1.73
CA ILE A 120 -13.44 -9.24 0.36
C ILE A 120 -13.79 -10.42 -0.56
N GLU A 121 -12.97 -11.47 -0.56
CA GLU A 121 -13.15 -12.66 -1.41
C GLU A 121 -14.44 -13.47 -1.11
N LEU A 122 -15.09 -13.24 0.03
CA LEU A 122 -16.34 -13.93 0.34
C LEU A 122 -17.53 -13.41 -0.48
N TYR A 123 -17.45 -12.17 -0.99
CA TYR A 123 -18.56 -11.44 -1.60
C TYR A 123 -18.20 -10.88 -2.99
N PRO A 124 -17.80 -11.71 -3.97
CA PRO A 124 -17.48 -11.26 -5.32
C PRO A 124 -18.60 -10.41 -5.94
N GLU A 125 -19.86 -10.76 -5.67
CA GLU A 125 -21.04 -10.03 -6.15
C GLU A 125 -21.16 -8.58 -5.66
N LEU A 126 -20.43 -8.21 -4.61
CA LEU A 126 -20.42 -6.85 -4.05
C LEU A 126 -19.19 -6.04 -4.46
N VAL A 127 -18.15 -6.68 -4.99
CA VAL A 127 -16.82 -6.06 -5.15
C VAL A 127 -16.29 -6.14 -6.57
N ASP A 128 -16.72 -7.10 -7.39
CA ASP A 128 -16.18 -7.28 -8.75
C ASP A 128 -16.39 -6.06 -9.64
N ASP A 129 -17.50 -5.32 -9.48
CA ASP A 129 -17.78 -4.08 -10.25
C ASP A 129 -16.77 -2.95 -9.98
N LEU A 130 -16.01 -3.02 -8.89
CA LEU A 130 -14.98 -2.04 -8.55
C LEU A 130 -13.73 -2.19 -9.41
N GLU A 131 -13.52 -3.34 -10.07
CA GLU A 131 -12.36 -3.55 -10.96
C GLU A 131 -12.38 -2.58 -12.16
N GLU A 132 -13.57 -2.22 -12.62
CA GLU A 132 -13.80 -1.27 -13.71
C GLU A 132 -13.53 0.19 -13.30
N GLN A 133 -13.26 0.43 -12.00
CA GLN A 133 -12.99 1.74 -11.42
C GLN A 133 -11.52 1.91 -11.00
N MET A 134 -10.61 1.10 -11.54
CA MET A 134 -9.18 1.12 -11.17
C MET A 134 -8.34 2.13 -11.97
N ASP A 135 -8.92 2.85 -12.93
CA ASP A 135 -8.25 3.88 -13.73
C ASP A 135 -8.67 5.30 -13.31
N VAL A 136 -7.81 6.29 -13.55
CA VAL A 136 -8.07 7.70 -13.22
C VAL A 136 -7.29 8.65 -14.12
N ASP A 137 -7.83 9.83 -14.40
CA ASP A 137 -7.06 10.91 -15.01
C ASP A 137 -6.02 11.45 -14.02
N GLU A 138 -4.74 11.28 -14.35
CA GLU A 138 -3.62 11.64 -13.47
C GLU A 138 -3.23 13.13 -13.55
N SER A 139 -4.18 14.02 -13.82
CA SER A 139 -3.91 15.45 -13.98
C SER A 139 -3.66 16.15 -12.63
N GLN A 140 -2.43 16.64 -12.45
CA GLN A 140 -2.06 17.49 -11.31
C GLN A 140 -2.22 18.96 -11.70
N GLN A 141 -3.04 19.68 -10.94
CA GLN A 141 -3.38 21.06 -11.25
C GLN A 141 -2.91 22.02 -10.18
N VAL A 142 -2.54 23.23 -10.60
CA VAL A 142 -2.31 24.35 -9.70
C VAL A 142 -3.60 25.15 -9.64
N THR A 143 -4.04 25.50 -8.43
CA THR A 143 -5.07 26.52 -8.18
C THR A 143 -4.35 27.86 -7.95
N PRO A 144 -4.15 28.70 -8.99
CA PRO A 144 -3.31 29.90 -8.93
C PRO A 144 -3.83 30.98 -7.98
N GLU A 145 -5.14 31.05 -7.78
CA GLU A 145 -5.84 32.02 -6.95
C GLU A 145 -5.79 31.72 -5.45
N MET A 146 -5.46 30.48 -5.06
CA MET A 146 -5.29 30.09 -3.66
C MET A 146 -4.28 31.03 -2.99
N SER A 147 -4.60 31.54 -1.81
CA SER A 147 -3.66 32.40 -1.08
C SER A 147 -2.46 31.58 -0.58
N VAL A 148 -1.29 32.22 -0.46
CA VAL A 148 -0.11 31.55 0.12
C VAL A 148 -0.37 31.10 1.55
N ALA A 149 -1.12 31.88 2.34
CA ALA A 149 -1.51 31.50 3.69
C ALA A 149 -2.35 30.21 3.71
N GLN A 150 -3.36 30.10 2.84
CA GLN A 150 -4.15 28.88 2.72
C GLN A 150 -3.30 27.67 2.28
N LEU A 151 -2.33 27.85 1.38
CA LEU A 151 -1.45 26.76 0.98
C LEU A 151 -0.55 26.29 2.15
N ILE A 152 -0.10 27.22 2.99
CA ILE A 152 0.63 26.88 4.23
C ILE A 152 -0.28 26.03 5.13
N ASP A 153 -1.52 26.46 5.38
CA ASP A 153 -2.49 25.72 6.20
C ASP A 153 -2.75 24.30 5.65
N VAL A 154 -2.86 24.16 4.33
CA VAL A 154 -3.02 22.85 3.66
C VAL A 154 -1.82 21.94 3.92
N ILE A 155 -0.60 22.47 3.87
CA ILE A 155 0.60 21.67 4.15
C ILE A 155 0.65 21.26 5.62
N GLU A 156 0.27 22.15 6.54
CA GLU A 156 0.22 21.84 7.98
C GLU A 156 -0.79 20.75 8.32
N ASP A 157 -1.94 20.70 7.62
CA ASP A 157 -2.96 19.67 7.81
C ASP A 157 -2.61 18.34 7.12
N LYS A 158 -2.20 18.38 5.84
CA LYS A 158 -2.07 17.18 5.00
C LYS A 158 -0.67 16.55 4.99
N TYR A 159 0.34 17.33 5.37
CA TYR A 159 1.74 16.95 5.30
C TYR A 159 2.47 17.14 6.64
N ASP A 160 1.74 17.07 7.75
CA ASP A 160 2.28 17.02 9.11
C ASP A 160 3.44 16.01 9.24
N TRP A 161 3.29 14.83 8.65
CA TRP A 161 4.30 13.78 8.59
C TRP A 161 5.60 14.24 7.93
N ALA A 162 5.53 15.06 6.88
CA ALA A 162 6.70 15.58 6.17
C ALA A 162 7.36 16.70 6.97
N LEU A 163 6.56 17.55 7.62
CA LEU A 163 7.05 18.63 8.46
C LEU A 163 7.72 18.12 9.75
N ALA A 164 7.33 16.94 10.23
CA ALA A 164 7.91 16.29 11.40
C ALA A 164 9.32 15.73 11.16
N ILE A 165 9.76 15.59 9.90
CA ILE A 165 11.09 15.06 9.57
C ILE A 165 12.15 16.18 9.66
N ASP A 166 13.17 15.96 10.47
CA ASP A 166 14.35 16.83 10.51
C ASP A 166 15.34 16.45 9.38
N PHE A 167 15.23 17.16 8.25
CA PHE A 167 16.14 17.01 7.11
C PHE A 167 17.52 17.65 7.31
N SER A 168 17.81 18.25 8.47
CA SER A 168 19.19 18.64 8.80
C SER A 168 20.04 17.46 9.28
N GLN A 169 19.41 16.37 9.72
CA GLN A 169 20.09 15.13 10.10
C GLN A 169 20.64 14.40 8.88
N TYR A 170 21.80 13.77 9.06
CA TYR A 170 22.44 12.99 8.01
C TYR A 170 21.57 11.80 7.58
N GLU A 171 20.96 11.11 8.55
CA GLU A 171 20.14 9.93 8.34
C GLU A 171 18.91 10.26 7.50
N SER A 172 18.28 11.41 7.72
CA SER A 172 17.11 11.89 6.96
C SER A 172 17.39 12.18 5.49
N MET A 173 18.67 12.30 5.12
CA MET A 173 19.13 12.48 3.74
C MET A 173 20.16 11.40 3.34
N GLY A 174 20.13 10.25 4.00
CA GLY A 174 21.15 9.21 3.86
C GLY A 174 21.14 8.48 2.52
N ALA A 175 20.07 8.62 1.72
CA ALA A 175 19.94 7.98 0.42
C ALA A 175 19.43 8.94 -0.66
N PHE A 176 19.69 8.62 -1.92
CA PHE A 176 19.16 9.37 -3.06
C PHE A 176 18.74 8.42 -4.18
N TRP A 177 17.63 8.73 -4.84
CA TRP A 177 17.15 7.96 -5.99
C TRP A 177 17.74 8.49 -7.28
N TYR A 178 18.23 7.63 -8.16
CA TYR A 178 18.75 8.05 -9.46
C TYR A 178 18.39 7.04 -10.56
N ARG A 179 18.45 7.45 -11.82
CA ARG A 179 18.29 6.55 -12.96
C ARG A 179 19.65 6.06 -13.43
N SER A 180 19.90 4.76 -13.35
CA SER A 180 21.12 4.16 -13.89
C SER A 180 21.18 4.28 -15.42
N GLN A 181 22.31 4.70 -15.96
CA GLN A 181 22.52 4.78 -17.41
C GLN A 181 22.61 3.40 -18.07
N GLU A 182 23.27 2.44 -17.40
CA GLU A 182 23.48 1.09 -17.95
C GLU A 182 22.19 0.28 -17.99
N LYS A 183 21.42 0.31 -16.88
CA LYS A 183 20.22 -0.51 -16.72
C LYS A 183 18.93 0.22 -17.05
N MET A 184 18.98 1.54 -17.23
CA MET A 184 17.80 2.40 -17.46
C MET A 184 16.70 2.26 -16.40
N GLU A 185 17.09 1.76 -15.22
CA GLU A 185 16.22 1.50 -14.08
C GLU A 185 16.53 2.45 -12.92
N PRO A 186 15.52 2.83 -12.12
CA PRO A 186 15.74 3.52 -10.86
C PRO A 186 16.58 2.68 -9.91
N ARG A 187 17.52 3.34 -9.25
CA ARG A 187 18.40 2.80 -8.22
C ARG A 187 18.39 3.72 -7.01
N LEU A 188 18.77 3.17 -5.87
CA LEU A 188 18.96 3.90 -4.62
C LEU A 188 20.45 3.91 -4.31
N GLY A 189 21.04 5.09 -4.25
CA GLY A 189 22.42 5.32 -3.81
C GLY A 189 22.47 5.83 -2.38
N GLN A 190 23.61 5.68 -1.74
CA GLN A 190 23.89 6.23 -0.41
C GLN A 190 24.58 7.60 -0.54
N THR A 191 24.01 8.60 0.11
CA THR A 191 24.53 9.97 0.12
C THR A 191 25.96 9.99 0.67
N ASN A 192 26.84 10.80 0.08
CA ASN A 192 28.27 10.92 0.41
C ASN A 192 29.12 9.64 0.23
N ILE A 193 28.55 8.56 -0.29
CA ILE A 193 29.25 7.29 -0.56
C ILE A 193 29.21 6.98 -2.05
N ASP A 194 28.01 6.93 -2.62
CA ASP A 194 27.81 6.63 -4.03
C ASP A 194 27.88 7.89 -4.89
N MET A 195 28.39 7.74 -6.12
CA MET A 195 28.37 8.80 -7.14
C MET A 195 26.96 8.94 -7.74
N GLY A 196 26.64 10.11 -8.32
CA GLY A 196 25.38 10.31 -9.04
C GLY A 196 24.31 11.09 -8.28
N MET A 197 24.64 11.65 -7.11
CA MET A 197 23.73 12.50 -6.34
C MET A 197 23.28 13.73 -7.14
N GLU A 198 24.11 14.23 -8.05
CA GLU A 198 23.76 15.31 -8.98
C GLU A 198 22.64 14.94 -9.98
N LYS A 199 22.33 13.64 -10.09
CA LYS A 199 21.26 13.07 -10.93
C LYS A 199 20.08 12.57 -10.10
N GLU A 200 19.94 13.07 -8.87
CA GLU A 200 18.83 12.71 -8.00
C GLU A 200 17.48 12.96 -8.68
N MET A 201 16.63 11.94 -8.65
CA MET A 201 15.25 12.00 -9.10
C MET A 201 14.39 12.70 -8.04
N PRO A 202 13.35 13.45 -8.43
CA PRO A 202 12.53 14.24 -7.51
C PRO A 202 11.51 13.40 -6.72
N LEU A 203 11.96 12.29 -6.13
CA LEU A 203 11.14 11.29 -5.41
C LEU A 203 11.12 11.50 -3.90
N ALA A 204 11.96 12.39 -3.37
CA ALA A 204 11.97 12.78 -1.97
C ALA A 204 10.79 13.72 -1.64
N ILE A 205 9.55 13.24 -1.74
CA ILE A 205 8.35 14.08 -1.61
C ILE A 205 8.31 14.82 -0.27
N GLY A 206 8.55 14.12 0.85
CA GLY A 206 8.60 14.75 2.17
C GLY A 206 9.60 15.91 2.24
N ARG A 207 10.82 15.73 1.69
CA ARG A 207 11.85 16.78 1.63
C ARG A 207 11.39 17.96 0.78
N ARG A 208 10.83 17.69 -0.40
CA ARG A 208 10.36 18.73 -1.32
C ARG A 208 9.19 19.52 -0.73
N VAL A 209 8.30 18.88 0.01
CA VAL A 209 7.20 19.55 0.72
C VAL A 209 7.77 20.44 1.84
N ARG A 210 8.71 19.94 2.65
CA ARG A 210 9.39 20.72 3.69
C ARG A 210 10.06 21.97 3.12
N GLU A 211 10.87 21.81 2.07
CA GLU A 211 11.54 22.92 1.38
C GLU A 211 10.53 23.93 0.82
N CYS A 212 9.43 23.45 0.24
CA CYS A 212 8.36 24.29 -0.28
C CYS A 212 7.68 25.10 0.84
N TYR A 213 7.37 24.45 1.96
CA TYR A 213 6.78 25.07 3.14
C TYR A 213 7.67 26.17 3.70
N ASP A 214 8.97 25.89 3.91
CA ASP A 214 9.94 26.89 4.39
C ASP A 214 9.99 28.12 3.48
N ARG A 215 9.94 27.86 2.17
CA ARG A 215 9.94 28.92 1.17
C ARG A 215 8.64 29.72 1.17
N LEU A 216 7.49 29.06 1.31
CA LEU A 216 6.17 29.70 1.42
C LEU A 216 6.08 30.57 2.67
N CYS A 217 6.51 30.07 3.83
CA CYS A 217 6.52 30.81 5.09
C CYS A 217 7.39 32.08 4.99
N SER A 218 8.62 31.93 4.50
CA SER A 218 9.52 33.07 4.27
C SER A 218 8.94 34.08 3.28
N TYR A 219 8.31 33.59 2.21
CA TYR A 219 7.67 34.44 1.20
C TYR A 219 6.48 35.21 1.77
N ASN A 220 5.60 34.54 2.54
CA ASN A 220 4.41 35.13 3.14
C ASN A 220 4.74 36.23 4.16
N GLN A 221 5.85 36.09 4.90
CA GLN A 221 6.33 37.13 5.81
C GLN A 221 6.72 38.42 5.09
N VAL A 222 7.37 38.30 3.92
CA VAL A 222 7.84 39.46 3.14
C VAL A 222 6.74 40.03 2.24
N ARG A 223 5.84 39.17 1.74
CA ARG A 223 4.79 39.50 0.77
C ARG A 223 3.45 38.92 1.21
N PRO A 224 2.84 39.45 2.28
CA PRO A 224 1.58 38.95 2.78
C PRO A 224 0.46 39.14 1.75
N GLN A 225 -0.59 38.32 1.84
CA GLN A 225 -1.80 38.38 1.00
C GLN A 225 -1.58 38.09 -0.49
N GLN A 226 -0.40 37.58 -0.88
CA GLN A 226 -0.15 37.08 -2.22
C GLN A 226 -0.77 35.69 -2.43
N ASN A 227 -1.00 35.34 -3.68
CA ASN A 227 -1.51 34.03 -4.09
C ASN A 227 -0.42 33.14 -4.69
N VAL A 228 -0.79 31.88 -4.92
CA VAL A 228 0.09 30.84 -5.47
C VAL A 228 0.65 31.22 -6.84
N ALA A 229 -0.10 31.92 -7.70
CA ALA A 229 0.42 32.40 -8.98
C ALA A 229 1.66 33.29 -8.80
N HIS A 230 1.56 34.30 -7.92
CA HIS A 230 2.67 35.20 -7.63
C HIS A 230 3.85 34.46 -6.98
N PHE A 231 3.58 33.51 -6.07
CA PHE A 231 4.62 32.67 -5.49
C PHE A 231 5.36 31.87 -6.55
N ASN A 232 4.65 31.18 -7.46
CA ASN A 232 5.24 30.37 -8.51
C ASN A 232 6.02 31.21 -9.54
N MET A 233 5.56 32.42 -9.87
CA MET A 233 6.33 33.34 -10.72
C MET A 233 7.69 33.72 -10.11
N HIS A 234 7.75 33.89 -8.79
CA HIS A 234 9.01 34.21 -8.09
C HIS A 234 9.85 32.97 -7.77
N ASN A 235 9.24 31.78 -7.75
CA ASN A 235 9.87 30.53 -7.34
C ASN A 235 9.45 29.37 -8.27
N PRO A 236 9.78 29.44 -9.58
CA PRO A 236 9.22 28.53 -10.59
C PRO A 236 9.54 27.05 -10.37
N THR A 237 10.64 26.75 -9.67
CA THR A 237 11.06 25.38 -9.31
C THR A 237 10.07 24.67 -8.39
N TYR A 238 9.21 25.40 -7.67
CA TYR A 238 8.23 24.83 -6.75
C TYR A 238 6.87 24.52 -7.40
N SER A 239 6.63 24.97 -8.63
CA SER A 239 5.33 24.80 -9.31
C SER A 239 4.83 23.35 -9.31
N GLY A 240 5.71 22.38 -9.58
CA GLY A 240 5.34 20.96 -9.59
C GLY A 240 5.00 20.39 -8.21
N ILE A 241 5.72 20.79 -7.14
CA ILE A 241 5.38 20.31 -5.79
C ILE A 241 4.12 21.01 -5.26
N VAL A 242 3.90 22.28 -5.60
CA VAL A 242 2.65 22.98 -5.31
C VAL A 242 1.46 22.30 -5.99
N ALA A 243 1.58 21.95 -7.27
CA ALA A 243 0.54 21.22 -7.99
C ALA A 243 0.21 19.89 -7.30
N ARG A 244 1.24 19.12 -6.93
CA ARG A 244 1.08 17.87 -6.18
C ARG A 244 0.37 18.10 -4.84
N ILE A 245 0.84 19.04 -4.02
CA ILE A 245 0.25 19.35 -2.70
C ILE A 245 -1.23 19.70 -2.85
N GLN A 246 -1.58 20.61 -3.77
CA GLN A 246 -2.96 21.03 -3.98
C GLN A 246 -3.85 19.89 -4.47
N THR A 247 -3.32 19.03 -5.35
CA THR A 247 -4.06 17.88 -5.89
C THR A 247 -4.24 16.79 -4.83
N MET A 248 -3.18 16.45 -4.09
CA MET A 248 -3.18 15.37 -3.09
C MET A 248 -3.87 15.77 -1.79
N ALA A 249 -4.03 17.06 -1.51
CA ALA A 249 -4.86 17.52 -0.39
C ALA A 249 -6.33 17.10 -0.52
N LEU A 250 -6.77 16.74 -1.73
CA LEU A 250 -8.12 16.26 -2.04
C LEU A 250 -8.22 14.72 -2.05
N SER A 251 -7.11 14.00 -1.87
CA SER A 251 -7.06 12.54 -1.88
C SER A 251 -6.72 11.99 -0.50
N GLN A 252 -7.03 10.71 -0.25
CA GLN A 252 -6.83 10.08 1.05
C GLN A 252 -5.54 9.25 1.11
N TYR A 253 -5.20 8.55 0.01
CA TYR A 253 -4.14 7.54 -0.06
C TYR A 253 -3.08 7.85 -1.13
N GLY A 254 -3.10 9.04 -1.74
CA GLY A 254 -2.17 9.40 -2.82
C GLY A 254 -0.74 9.67 -2.37
N GLU A 255 -0.50 9.87 -1.08
CA GLU A 255 0.85 10.12 -0.54
C GLU A 255 1.41 8.92 0.22
N ILE A 256 2.64 8.55 -0.14
CA ILE A 256 3.45 7.66 0.68
C ILE A 256 4.04 8.50 1.81
N ARG A 257 3.47 8.37 3.00
CA ARG A 257 3.87 9.12 4.20
C ARG A 257 5.11 8.51 4.87
N GLU A 258 6.24 8.51 4.16
CA GLU A 258 7.52 7.96 4.64
C GLU A 258 8.71 8.76 4.09
N ASN A 259 9.82 8.78 4.82
CA ASN A 259 11.05 9.39 4.32
C ASN A 259 11.79 8.45 3.35
N LEU A 260 11.48 8.59 2.06
CA LEU A 260 12.04 7.75 1.00
C LEU A 260 13.53 8.01 0.69
N VAL A 261 14.15 8.97 1.37
CA VAL A 261 15.59 9.28 1.28
C VAL A 261 16.31 9.09 2.61
N HIS A 262 15.66 8.46 3.59
CA HIS A 262 16.31 8.07 4.84
C HIS A 262 17.36 6.98 4.61
N SER A 263 18.43 6.95 5.42
CA SER A 263 19.48 5.91 5.40
C SER A 263 18.92 4.49 5.50
N ASP A 264 17.87 4.34 6.32
CA ASP A 264 17.19 3.07 6.58
C ASP A 264 15.97 2.79 5.69
N VAL A 265 15.72 3.55 4.63
CA VAL A 265 14.61 3.28 3.72
C VAL A 265 14.68 1.83 3.17
N LEU A 266 13.51 1.19 3.08
CA LEU A 266 13.34 -0.16 2.56
C LEU A 266 12.41 -0.13 1.33
N PRO A 267 12.97 0.11 0.12
CA PRO A 267 12.22 0.10 -1.13
C PRO A 267 11.38 -1.16 -1.37
N ILE A 268 11.76 -2.28 -0.77
CA ILE A 268 11.01 -3.54 -0.85
C ILE A 268 9.56 -3.41 -0.37
N HIS A 269 9.23 -2.50 0.56
CA HIS A 269 7.83 -2.29 0.96
C HIS A 269 7.01 -1.67 -0.17
N LEU A 270 7.57 -0.69 -0.90
CA LEU A 270 6.97 -0.14 -2.11
C LEU A 270 6.80 -1.21 -3.18
N LEU A 271 7.81 -2.06 -3.37
CA LEU A 271 7.71 -3.17 -4.33
C LEU A 271 6.59 -4.14 -3.96
N ARG A 272 6.48 -4.53 -2.68
CA ARG A 272 5.44 -5.45 -2.20
C ARG A 272 4.04 -4.87 -2.40
N CYS A 273 3.83 -3.60 -2.03
CA CYS A 273 2.56 -2.90 -2.24
C CYS A 273 2.17 -2.87 -3.73
N LYS A 274 3.10 -2.51 -4.64
CA LYS A 274 2.77 -2.54 -6.06
C LYS A 274 2.46 -3.94 -6.56
N LEU A 275 3.25 -4.93 -6.15
CA LEU A 275 3.11 -6.30 -6.62
C LEU A 275 1.85 -6.99 -6.08
N SER A 276 1.31 -6.59 -4.93
CA SER A 276 0.05 -7.15 -4.42
C SER A 276 -1.13 -6.84 -5.33
N PHE A 277 -1.16 -5.66 -5.99
CA PHE A 277 -2.16 -5.35 -7.02
C PHE A 277 -2.06 -6.24 -8.27
N PHE A 278 -0.94 -6.94 -8.46
CA PHE A 278 -0.78 -7.93 -9.53
C PHE A 278 -0.99 -9.37 -9.03
N GLY A 279 -1.62 -9.55 -7.86
CA GLY A 279 -1.92 -10.87 -7.29
C GLY A 279 -0.70 -11.57 -6.67
N VAL A 280 0.41 -10.88 -6.45
CA VAL A 280 1.58 -11.48 -5.81
C VAL A 280 1.39 -11.59 -4.31
N SER A 281 1.47 -12.82 -3.79
CA SER A 281 1.31 -13.13 -2.36
C SER A 281 2.53 -13.80 -1.72
N LYS A 282 3.43 -14.44 -2.50
CA LYS A 282 4.68 -15.04 -1.99
C LYS A 282 5.88 -14.13 -2.26
N PHE A 283 6.37 -13.50 -1.19
CA PHE A 283 7.55 -12.64 -1.22
C PHE A 283 8.74 -13.31 -0.55
N ASP A 284 9.88 -13.25 -1.24
CA ASP A 284 11.16 -13.76 -0.79
C ASP A 284 12.21 -12.64 -0.93
N PRO A 285 12.33 -11.77 0.08
CA PRO A 285 13.34 -10.72 0.11
C PRO A 285 14.74 -11.34 0.07
N ARG A 286 15.59 -10.77 -0.77
CA ARG A 286 16.97 -11.25 -0.98
C ARG A 286 18.01 -10.20 -0.65
N SER A 287 17.59 -8.94 -0.58
CA SER A 287 18.32 -7.84 0.03
C SER A 287 17.33 -6.75 0.43
N ARG A 288 17.84 -5.65 1.00
CA ARG A 288 17.05 -4.43 1.28
C ARG A 288 16.43 -3.78 0.03
N LEU A 289 16.94 -4.11 -1.16
CA LEU A 289 16.57 -3.47 -2.44
C LEU A 289 15.90 -4.44 -3.43
N TRP A 290 15.97 -5.75 -3.18
CA TRP A 290 15.54 -6.77 -4.13
C TRP A 290 14.67 -7.82 -3.45
N VAL A 291 13.49 -8.04 -4.02
CA VAL A 291 12.54 -9.07 -3.61
C VAL A 291 12.28 -10.00 -4.79
N ARG A 292 12.38 -11.30 -4.54
CA ARG A 292 11.93 -12.34 -5.45
C ARG A 292 10.47 -12.64 -5.15
N ASN A 293 9.70 -12.96 -6.18
CA ASN A 293 8.31 -13.36 -6.04
C ASN A 293 8.01 -14.62 -6.84
N THR A 294 6.83 -15.19 -6.58
CA THR A 294 6.24 -16.27 -7.37
C THR A 294 4.88 -15.80 -7.89
N MET A 295 4.73 -15.80 -9.22
CA MET A 295 3.47 -15.49 -9.92
C MET A 295 2.89 -16.75 -10.54
N PHE A 296 1.58 -16.74 -10.78
CA PHE A 296 0.85 -17.82 -11.47
C PHE A 296 0.96 -19.21 -10.82
N GLN A 297 1.32 -19.29 -9.54
CA GLN A 297 1.23 -20.54 -8.81
C GLN A 297 -0.25 -20.94 -8.69
N GLY A 298 -0.57 -22.19 -9.02
CA GLY A 298 -1.95 -22.68 -8.99
C GLY A 298 -2.86 -22.10 -10.08
N ALA A 299 -2.31 -21.37 -11.06
CA ALA A 299 -3.07 -20.90 -12.22
C ALA A 299 -3.70 -22.08 -12.97
N PRO A 300 -4.94 -21.95 -13.48
CA PRO A 300 -5.53 -22.96 -14.33
C PRO A 300 -4.64 -23.30 -15.52
N LEU A 301 -4.48 -24.59 -15.81
CA LEU A 301 -3.80 -25.05 -17.01
C LEU A 301 -4.78 -25.13 -18.18
N ILE A 302 -4.25 -25.25 -19.40
CA ILE A 302 -5.09 -25.46 -20.60
C ILE A 302 -6.00 -26.69 -20.42
N SER A 303 -5.51 -27.72 -19.74
CA SER A 303 -6.26 -28.94 -19.45
C SER A 303 -7.41 -28.76 -18.47
N ASP A 304 -7.49 -27.63 -17.76
CA ASP A 304 -8.52 -27.36 -16.75
C ASP A 304 -9.71 -26.60 -17.33
N PHE A 305 -9.57 -26.02 -18.53
CA PHE A 305 -10.69 -25.42 -19.23
C PHE A 305 -11.78 -26.46 -19.52
N GLY A 306 -13.03 -26.08 -19.21
CA GLY A 306 -14.21 -26.93 -19.38
C GLY A 306 -14.47 -27.89 -18.22
N LYS A 307 -13.60 -27.95 -17.20
CA LYS A 307 -13.89 -28.63 -15.93
C LYS A 307 -14.58 -27.66 -14.96
N PRO A 308 -15.40 -28.17 -14.02
CA PRO A 308 -15.84 -27.36 -12.88
C PRO A 308 -14.63 -26.76 -12.16
N PHE A 309 -14.63 -25.45 -11.96
CA PHE A 309 -13.60 -24.69 -11.26
C PHE A 309 -14.27 -23.83 -10.19
N ALA A 310 -13.65 -23.75 -9.01
CA ALA A 310 -14.02 -22.81 -7.97
C ALA A 310 -13.11 -21.60 -8.11
N ASP A 311 -13.69 -20.41 -8.22
CA ASP A 311 -12.93 -19.16 -8.33
C ASP A 311 -12.42 -18.73 -6.95
N ASP A 312 -11.43 -19.48 -6.46
CA ASP A 312 -10.85 -19.30 -5.14
C ASP A 312 -9.33 -19.03 -5.20
N TRP A 313 -8.84 -18.53 -6.35
CA TRP A 313 -7.41 -18.54 -6.70
C TRP A 313 -6.51 -17.68 -5.78
N GLN A 314 -7.10 -16.88 -4.90
CA GLN A 314 -6.47 -16.29 -3.73
C GLN A 314 -5.55 -17.28 -2.98
N PHE A 315 -4.35 -16.81 -2.59
CA PHE A 315 -3.36 -17.55 -1.79
C PHE A 315 -3.10 -19.01 -2.26
N PRO A 316 -2.54 -19.21 -3.47
CA PRO A 316 -2.39 -20.55 -4.04
C PRO A 316 -1.39 -21.43 -3.26
N ILE A 317 -1.77 -22.69 -3.05
CA ILE A 317 -0.93 -23.73 -2.43
C ILE A 317 -0.10 -24.47 -3.47
N LYS A 318 0.95 -25.19 -3.05
CA LYS A 318 1.83 -25.94 -3.96
C LYS A 318 1.06 -27.12 -4.56
N PRO A 319 1.18 -27.36 -5.88
CA PRO A 319 0.58 -28.54 -6.48
C PRO A 319 1.20 -29.79 -5.87
N VAL A 320 0.35 -30.77 -5.54
CA VAL A 320 0.80 -32.09 -5.09
C VAL A 320 1.22 -32.88 -6.31
N LEU A 321 2.50 -33.26 -6.38
CA LEU A 321 2.97 -34.20 -7.40
C LEU A 321 2.41 -35.59 -7.04
N THR A 322 1.36 -36.02 -7.73
CA THR A 322 0.96 -37.43 -7.69
C THR A 322 1.98 -38.21 -8.50
N SER A 323 2.77 -39.06 -7.82
CA SER A 323 3.61 -40.06 -8.46
C SER A 323 2.73 -40.92 -9.37
N GLY A 324 2.93 -40.83 -10.68
CA GLY A 324 2.24 -41.64 -11.68
C GLY A 324 2.74 -43.07 -11.72
#